data_AF-A0A957YGX6-F1
#
_entry.id   AF-A0A957YGX6-F1
#
_cell.length_a   1.000
_cell.length_b   1.000
_cell.length_c   1.000
_cell.angle_alpha   90.00
_cell.angle_beta   90.00
_cell.angle_gamma   90.00
#
_symmetry.space_group_name_H-M   'P 1'
#
loop_
_entity.id
_entity.type
_entity.pdbx_description
1 polymer ?
#
loop_
_entity_poly.entity_id
_entity_poly.type
_entity_poly.pdbx_seq_one_letter_code
_entity_poly.pdbx_strand_id
1 'polypeptide(L)'
;MTGFSAGPQALGYLYQIRYALYLILNSPEELELSIESLDDIVFEENGSPQELLQLKHHTTPASLTDSSSDLWKTIRIWSTNLRERKISLPNTVLTLVTTSQAPDDSIAALLRPDNNRQYRLAATKLLDIANTSTNTSLTSSFDAFKALTPNQQEILANSIQILDNSPSISDTTDQIKYRLNLTARRQYLDALYERLEGWWLDKMVRHLSGGSVDLITGFEVRDKIYDIAEQFRPEALPIDYLGAEPPTPPDPDADNRRFVMQLKEIAVNNRRIEKAILDYYRAFEQRSRWAREDLLIGDELEQYEKKLVDEWERFYLAMQDDLQLDEATATEQDLKQFGREVYRWVDQVAKIHIRPRVTEEYVMRGSFHILADHNPPGVWWHPLFVKRLQQLLPV
;
A
#
# COMPACT_ATOMS: atom_id res chain seq x y z
N MET A 1 21.16 3.64 24.32
CA MET A 1 20.42 4.35 23.26
C MET A 1 21.31 5.44 22.73
N THR A 2 21.59 5.44 21.43
CA THR A 2 22.44 6.44 20.77
C THR A 2 21.74 7.81 20.84
N GLY A 3 22.45 8.86 21.28
CA GLY A 3 21.92 10.22 21.47
C GLY A 3 21.52 10.96 20.18
N PHE A 4 21.52 10.27 19.04
CA PHE A 4 21.20 10.80 17.71
C PHE A 4 20.36 9.77 16.94
N SER A 5 19.21 9.37 17.49
CA SER A 5 18.26 8.50 16.78
C SER A 5 17.32 9.34 15.93
N ALA A 6 17.35 9.16 14.61
CA ALA A 6 16.38 9.76 13.69
C ALA A 6 15.01 9.03 13.71
N GLY A 7 14.90 7.91 14.42
CA GLY A 7 13.69 7.08 14.46
C GLY A 7 12.42 7.82 14.90
N PRO A 8 12.42 8.55 16.02
CA PRO A 8 11.24 9.30 16.47
C PRO A 8 10.78 10.38 15.49
N GLN A 9 11.73 11.08 14.86
CA GLN A 9 11.42 12.11 13.86
C GLN A 9 10.82 11.49 12.58
N ALA A 10 11.46 10.43 12.06
CA ALA A 10 10.94 9.69 10.91
C ALA A 10 9.54 9.13 11.17
N LEU A 11 9.29 8.62 12.38
CA LEU A 11 7.97 8.12 12.77
C LEU A 11 6.93 9.25 12.84
N GLY A 12 7.32 10.46 13.26
CA GLY A 12 6.47 11.64 13.22
C GLY A 12 6.01 11.98 11.79
N TYR A 13 6.93 11.99 10.83
CA TYR A 13 6.60 12.23 9.43
C TYR A 13 5.71 11.12 8.83
N LEU A 14 6.01 9.86 9.13
CA LEU A 14 5.17 8.74 8.70
C LEU A 14 3.77 8.81 9.32
N TYR A 15 3.66 9.28 10.56
CA TYR A 15 2.38 9.51 11.21
C TYR A 15 1.57 10.59 10.49
N GLN A 16 2.18 11.72 10.12
CA GLN A 16 1.50 12.76 9.35
C GLN A 16 0.96 12.21 8.03
N ILE A 17 1.80 11.49 7.28
CA ILE A 17 1.42 10.87 6.00
C ILE A 17 0.23 9.92 6.17
N ARG A 18 0.30 9.00 7.14
CA ARG A 18 -0.79 8.02 7.37
C ARG A 18 -2.05 8.70 7.91
N TYR A 19 -1.91 9.65 8.83
CA TYR A 19 -3.04 10.35 9.42
C TYR A 19 -3.76 11.24 8.38
N ALA A 20 -3.04 11.80 7.41
CA ALA A 20 -3.65 12.49 6.27
C ALA A 20 -4.56 11.57 5.43
N LEU A 21 -4.15 10.32 5.19
CA LEU A 21 -5.03 9.32 4.55
C LEU A 21 -6.26 9.04 5.41
N TYR A 22 -6.11 8.93 6.72
CA TYR A 22 -7.25 8.77 7.62
C TYR A 22 -8.20 9.99 7.53
N LEU A 23 -7.67 11.20 7.60
CA LEU A 23 -8.47 12.43 7.53
C LEU A 23 -9.23 12.55 6.22
N ILE A 24 -8.57 12.37 5.08
CA ILE A 24 -9.22 12.53 3.77
C ILE A 24 -10.34 11.51 3.56
N LEU A 25 -10.24 10.31 4.15
CA LEU A 25 -11.31 9.30 4.11
C LEU A 25 -12.50 9.62 5.02
N ASN A 26 -12.33 10.56 5.96
CA ASN A 26 -13.37 11.00 6.89
C ASN A 26 -13.93 12.39 6.57
N SER A 27 -13.34 13.09 5.61
CA SER A 27 -13.75 14.43 5.16
C SER A 27 -14.66 14.37 3.93
N PRO A 28 -15.41 15.44 3.63
CA PRO A 28 -16.04 15.63 2.33
C PRO A 28 -15.02 15.51 1.19
N GLU A 29 -15.45 14.97 0.05
CA GLU A 29 -14.55 14.66 -1.07
C GLU A 29 -14.09 15.90 -1.84
N GLU A 30 -14.87 16.97 -1.74
CA GLU A 30 -14.62 18.29 -2.29
C GLU A 30 -13.48 19.02 -1.58
N LEU A 31 -13.15 18.63 -0.34
CA LEU A 31 -12.02 19.24 0.36
C LEU A 31 -10.70 18.79 -0.25
N GLU A 32 -9.82 19.76 -0.40
CA GLU A 32 -8.48 19.58 -0.94
C GLU A 32 -7.49 19.51 0.23
N LEU A 33 -6.57 18.55 0.21
CA LEU A 33 -5.59 18.31 1.26
C LEU A 33 -4.17 18.59 0.76
N SER A 34 -3.38 19.31 1.55
CA SER A 34 -1.92 19.37 1.40
C SER A 34 -1.21 18.95 2.68
N ILE A 35 -0.01 18.40 2.53
CA ILE A 35 0.89 18.02 3.64
C ILE A 35 2.14 18.90 3.61
N GLU A 36 2.64 19.28 4.78
CA GLU A 36 3.85 20.10 4.96
C GLU A 36 3.80 21.41 4.15
N SER A 37 2.69 22.14 4.27
CA SER A 37 2.44 23.43 3.60
C SER A 37 2.42 24.59 4.62
N LEU A 38 1.25 25.10 5.00
CA LEU A 38 1.11 26.09 6.08
C LEU A 38 1.23 25.46 7.48
N ASP A 39 0.94 24.16 7.59
CA ASP A 39 1.09 23.31 8.76
C ASP A 39 1.35 21.86 8.30
N ASP A 40 1.40 20.91 9.24
CA ASP A 40 1.67 19.50 8.91
C ASP A 40 0.64 18.93 7.92
N ILE A 41 -0.65 19.23 8.11
CA ILE A 41 -1.74 18.90 7.18
C ILE A 41 -2.65 20.13 7.07
N VAL A 42 -3.09 20.46 5.85
CA VAL A 42 -3.96 21.60 5.59
C VAL A 42 -5.13 21.15 4.72
N PHE A 43 -6.34 21.48 5.14
CA PHE A 43 -7.54 21.39 4.32
C PHE A 43 -7.87 22.75 3.71
N GLU A 44 -8.12 22.75 2.40
CA GLU A 44 -8.43 23.93 1.60
C GLU A 44 -9.76 23.73 0.89
N GLU A 45 -10.48 24.84 0.71
CA GLU A 45 -11.68 24.91 -0.13
C GLU A 45 -11.57 26.17 -0.98
N ASN A 46 -11.67 26.02 -2.30
CA ASN A 46 -11.53 27.12 -3.27
C ASN A 46 -10.24 27.96 -3.07
N GLY A 47 -9.12 27.30 -2.77
CA GLY A 47 -7.81 27.93 -2.52
C GLY A 47 -7.72 28.73 -1.23
N SER A 48 -8.67 28.57 -0.30
CA SER A 48 -8.65 29.17 1.03
C SER A 48 -8.47 28.10 2.12
N PRO A 49 -7.48 28.21 3.01
CA PRO A 49 -7.29 27.28 4.11
C PRO A 49 -8.47 27.31 5.09
N GLN A 50 -9.17 26.18 5.18
CA GLN A 50 -10.29 25.98 6.10
C GLN A 50 -9.81 25.46 7.45
N GLU A 51 -8.85 24.54 7.44
CA GLU A 51 -8.30 23.93 8.65
C GLU A 51 -6.80 23.66 8.50
N LEU A 52 -6.02 24.04 9.52
CA LEU A 52 -4.60 23.71 9.64
C LEU A 52 -4.45 22.75 10.81
N LEU A 53 -3.87 21.58 10.56
CA LEU A 53 -3.65 20.56 11.56
C LEU A 53 -2.16 20.44 11.85
N GLN A 54 -1.80 20.61 13.11
CA GLN A 54 -0.47 20.32 13.62
C GLN A 54 -0.54 18.99 14.38
N LEU A 55 0.30 18.03 14.01
CA LEU A 55 0.34 16.69 14.58
C LEU A 55 1.52 16.54 15.56
N LYS A 56 1.27 15.81 16.64
CA LYS A 56 2.27 15.46 17.66
C LYS A 56 2.13 13.98 18.04
N HIS A 57 3.07 13.17 17.56
CA HIS A 57 3.11 11.74 17.84
C HIS A 57 4.15 11.40 18.90
N HIS A 58 3.74 10.68 19.94
CA HIS A 58 4.62 10.20 21.00
C HIS A 58 4.64 8.67 21.02
N THR A 59 5.83 8.08 21.15
CA THR A 59 5.99 6.63 21.33
C THR A 59 5.79 6.19 22.78
N THR A 60 5.79 7.13 23.72
CA THR A 60 5.54 6.89 25.14
C THR A 60 4.39 7.78 25.60
N PRO A 61 3.56 7.33 26.57
CA PRO A 61 2.53 8.17 27.15
C PRO A 61 3.11 9.51 27.61
N ALA A 62 2.53 10.59 27.11
CA ALA A 62 2.89 11.96 27.45
C ALA A 62 1.62 12.74 27.78
N SER A 63 1.77 13.82 28.54
CA SER A 63 0.66 14.66 28.96
C SER A 63 0.80 16.05 28.37
N LEU A 64 -0.29 16.56 27.80
CA LEU A 64 -0.37 17.90 27.23
C LEU A 64 -0.71 18.90 28.35
N THR A 65 0.23 19.14 29.26
CA THR A 65 0.07 20.10 30.35
C THR A 65 0.14 21.55 29.87
N ASP A 66 -0.26 22.49 30.72
CA ASP A 66 -0.23 23.93 30.43
C ASP A 66 1.17 24.51 30.15
N SER A 67 2.23 23.78 30.52
CA SER A 67 3.63 24.12 30.23
C SER A 67 4.25 23.25 29.14
N SER A 68 3.44 22.45 28.44
CA SER A 68 3.91 21.54 27.40
C SER A 68 4.59 22.30 26.26
N SER A 69 5.76 21.82 25.85
CA SER A 69 6.46 22.38 24.70
C SER A 69 5.69 22.24 23.40
N ASP A 70 4.89 21.18 23.28
CA ASP A 70 4.11 20.91 22.08
C ASP A 70 3.05 21.98 21.90
N LEU A 71 2.25 22.21 22.96
CA LEU A 71 1.23 23.25 22.97
C LEU A 71 1.84 24.63 22.64
N TRP A 72 2.90 25.01 23.35
CA TRP A 72 3.48 26.35 23.21
C TRP A 72 4.20 26.57 21.87
N LYS A 73 4.91 25.57 21.35
CA LYS A 73 5.54 25.69 20.03
C LYS A 73 4.49 25.75 18.91
N THR A 74 3.39 25.01 19.02
CA THR A 74 2.27 25.11 18.08
C THR A 74 1.61 26.49 18.14
N ILE A 75 1.28 27.00 19.34
CA ILE A 75 0.74 28.36 19.51
C ILE A 75 1.70 29.42 18.95
N ARG A 76 3.01 29.23 19.10
CA ARG A 76 4.02 30.14 18.52
C ARG A 76 3.91 30.21 17.00
N ILE A 77 3.80 29.06 16.33
CA ILE A 77 3.67 28.98 14.87
C ILE A 77 2.42 29.73 14.43
N TRP A 78 1.26 29.43 15.02
CA TRP A 78 0.01 30.09 14.66
C TRP A 78 -0.04 31.57 15.00
N SER A 79 0.53 31.99 16.13
CA SER A 79 0.67 33.41 16.49
C SER A 79 1.52 34.16 15.47
N THR A 80 2.60 33.53 15.02
CA THR A 80 3.50 34.10 13.99
C THR A 80 2.78 34.21 12.66
N ASN A 81 2.12 33.14 12.21
CA ASN A 81 1.36 33.11 10.96
C ASN A 81 0.22 34.14 10.96
N LEU A 82 -0.48 34.31 12.09
CA LEU A 82 -1.53 35.33 12.24
C LEU A 82 -0.96 36.74 12.12
N ARG A 83 0.16 37.02 12.79
CA ARG A 83 0.81 38.34 12.75
C ARG A 83 1.37 38.67 11.37
N GLU A 84 1.91 37.67 10.69
CA GLU A 84 2.43 37.77 9.31
C GLU A 84 1.32 37.75 8.25
N ARG A 85 0.05 37.62 8.65
CA ARG A 85 -1.12 37.55 7.76
C ARG A 85 -1.07 36.38 6.76
N LYS A 86 -0.43 35.28 7.15
CA LYS A 86 -0.42 34.01 6.41
C LYS A 86 -1.72 33.22 6.60
N ILE A 87 -2.41 33.45 7.73
CA ILE A 87 -3.71 32.86 8.04
C ILE A 87 -4.71 33.96 8.40
N SER A 88 -5.99 33.71 8.18
CA SER A 88 -7.08 34.64 8.49
C SER A 88 -8.06 34.01 9.48
N LEU A 89 -8.16 34.60 10.66
CA LEU A 89 -9.06 34.14 11.71
C LEU A 89 -10.27 35.08 11.82
N PRO A 90 -11.49 34.56 12.12
CA PRO A 90 -11.78 33.20 12.58
C PRO A 90 -12.13 32.20 11.46
N ASN A 91 -11.89 32.53 10.19
CA ASN A 91 -12.30 31.71 9.05
C ASN A 91 -11.52 30.39 8.92
N THR A 92 -10.34 30.32 9.53
CA THR A 92 -9.49 29.13 9.52
C THR A 92 -9.49 28.48 10.91
N VAL A 93 -9.81 27.19 10.98
CA VAL A 93 -9.68 26.37 12.19
C VAL A 93 -8.23 25.91 12.37
N LEU A 94 -7.75 25.88 13.61
CA LEU A 94 -6.38 25.47 13.96
C LEU A 94 -6.44 24.27 14.88
N THR A 95 -6.07 23.09 14.42
CA THR A 95 -6.28 21.85 15.18
C THR A 95 -4.95 21.24 15.61
N LEU A 96 -4.73 21.11 16.92
CA LEU A 96 -3.61 20.34 17.46
C LEU A 96 -4.09 18.90 17.68
N VAL A 97 -3.56 17.97 16.89
CA VAL A 97 -3.79 16.54 17.03
C VAL A 97 -2.61 15.94 17.79
N THR A 98 -2.87 15.30 18.93
CA THR A 98 -1.80 14.68 19.71
C THR A 98 -2.21 13.34 20.30
N THR A 99 -1.26 12.41 20.36
CA THR A 99 -1.42 11.14 21.08
C THR A 99 -1.35 11.33 22.60
N SER A 100 -0.90 12.50 23.07
CA SER A 100 -0.85 12.85 24.49
C SER A 100 -2.24 13.16 25.03
N GLN A 101 -2.46 12.91 26.32
CA GLN A 101 -3.73 13.28 26.99
C GLN A 101 -3.58 14.63 27.71
N ALA A 102 -4.56 15.50 27.55
CA ALA A 102 -4.67 16.74 28.30
C ALA A 102 -5.36 16.47 29.67
N PRO A 103 -4.82 16.96 30.79
CA PRO A 103 -5.52 16.95 32.07
C PRO A 103 -6.85 17.73 31.98
N ASP A 104 -7.90 17.29 32.66
CA ASP A 104 -9.24 17.87 32.49
C ASP A 104 -9.36 19.34 32.93
N ASP A 105 -8.48 19.83 33.79
CA ASP A 105 -8.40 21.22 34.26
C ASP A 105 -7.38 22.09 33.50
N SER A 106 -6.74 21.52 32.47
CA SER A 106 -5.73 22.19 31.65
C SER A 106 -6.34 23.15 30.62
N ILE A 107 -5.52 24.08 30.14
CA ILE A 107 -5.81 24.95 29.00
C ILE A 107 -6.19 24.12 27.76
N ALA A 108 -5.48 23.02 27.52
CA ALA A 108 -5.74 22.16 26.37
C ALA A 108 -7.14 21.54 26.45
N ALA A 109 -7.59 21.10 27.63
CA ALA A 109 -8.95 20.60 27.82
C ALA A 109 -10.03 21.68 27.58
N LEU A 110 -9.77 22.93 27.97
CA LEU A 110 -10.68 24.06 27.71
C LEU A 110 -10.86 24.36 26.21
N LEU A 111 -9.96 23.87 25.36
CA LEU A 111 -9.94 24.07 23.92
C LEU A 111 -10.38 22.83 23.11
N ARG A 112 -10.82 21.75 23.77
CA ARG A 112 -11.45 20.60 23.10
C ARG A 112 -12.69 21.06 22.31
N PRO A 113 -12.98 20.46 21.13
CA PRO A 113 -14.14 20.82 20.32
C PRO A 113 -15.43 20.18 20.86
N ASP A 114 -15.76 20.43 22.13
CA ASP A 114 -16.96 19.94 22.79
C ASP A 114 -17.84 21.10 23.32
N ASN A 115 -19.00 20.76 23.88
CA ASN A 115 -19.97 21.74 24.37
C ASN A 115 -19.48 22.57 25.57
N ASN A 116 -18.41 22.15 26.26
CA ASN A 116 -17.83 22.82 27.43
C ASN A 116 -16.64 23.71 27.09
N ARG A 117 -16.35 23.89 25.80
CA ARG A 117 -15.23 24.71 25.31
C ARG A 117 -15.28 26.15 25.84
N GLN A 118 -14.19 26.60 26.46
CA GLN A 118 -14.08 27.90 27.14
C GLN A 118 -12.86 28.68 26.63
N TYR A 119 -12.88 29.03 25.35
CA TYR A 119 -11.74 29.67 24.67
C TYR A 119 -11.30 31.00 25.30
N ARG A 120 -12.22 31.81 25.87
CA ARG A 120 -11.86 33.05 26.56
C ARG A 120 -11.04 32.80 27.82
N LEU A 121 -11.45 31.82 28.62
CA LEU A 121 -10.70 31.42 29.82
C LEU A 121 -9.35 30.84 29.44
N ALA A 122 -9.29 30.06 28.37
CA ALA A 122 -8.04 29.54 27.81
C ALA A 122 -7.10 30.69 27.39
N ALA A 123 -7.60 31.72 26.70
CA ALA A 123 -6.80 32.89 26.31
C ALA A 123 -6.22 33.62 27.53
N THR A 124 -7.02 33.84 28.58
CA THR A 124 -6.55 34.45 29.83
C THR A 124 -5.46 33.61 30.50
N LYS A 125 -5.70 32.29 30.66
CA LYS A 125 -4.72 31.37 31.26
C LYS A 125 -3.43 31.28 30.45
N LEU A 126 -3.51 31.28 29.13
CA LEU A 126 -2.33 31.33 28.25
C LEU A 126 -1.52 32.61 28.51
N LEU A 127 -2.18 33.77 28.58
CA LEU A 127 -1.52 35.04 28.85
C LEU A 127 -0.86 35.05 30.23
N ASP A 128 -1.54 34.53 31.26
CA ASP A 128 -1.00 34.43 32.62
C ASP A 128 0.27 33.59 32.65
N ILE A 129 0.28 32.43 31.98
CA ILE A 129 1.48 31.58 31.88
C ILE A 129 2.58 32.26 31.08
N ALA A 130 2.26 32.90 29.95
CA ALA A 130 3.23 33.62 29.14
C ALA A 130 3.92 34.79 29.89
N ASN A 131 3.26 35.33 30.92
CA ASN A 131 3.79 36.40 31.77
C ASN A 131 4.56 35.88 33.00
N THR A 132 4.20 34.71 33.53
CA THR A 132 4.72 34.20 34.82
C THR A 132 5.73 33.06 34.68
N SER A 133 5.73 32.36 33.54
CA SER A 133 6.60 31.20 33.34
C SER A 133 8.08 31.58 33.30
N THR A 134 8.89 30.79 34.00
CA THR A 134 10.36 30.92 34.03
C THR A 134 11.05 29.97 33.04
N ASN A 135 10.29 29.22 32.23
CA ASN A 135 10.83 28.26 31.28
C ASN A 135 11.50 28.97 30.09
N THR A 136 12.81 29.12 30.15
CA THR A 136 13.63 29.81 29.15
C THR A 136 13.61 29.15 27.77
N SER A 137 13.29 27.85 27.67
CA SER A 137 13.20 27.15 26.39
C SER A 137 11.96 27.55 25.57
N LEU A 138 10.93 28.09 26.22
CA LEU A 138 9.66 28.49 25.60
C LEU A 138 9.48 30.00 25.52
N THR A 139 10.46 30.81 25.93
CA THR A 139 10.38 32.28 25.91
C THR A 139 9.93 32.81 24.54
N SER A 140 10.53 32.31 23.46
CA SER A 140 10.14 32.70 22.09
C SER A 140 8.68 32.36 21.73
N SER A 141 8.11 31.33 22.34
CA SER A 141 6.69 30.98 22.19
C SER A 141 5.79 31.93 22.96
N PHE A 142 6.14 32.22 24.22
CA PHE A 142 5.42 33.20 25.04
C PHE A 142 5.43 34.59 24.39
N ASP A 143 6.58 35.02 23.87
CA ASP A 143 6.74 36.34 23.25
C ASP A 143 5.94 36.46 21.94
N ALA A 144 5.85 35.39 21.14
CA ALA A 144 5.02 35.38 19.94
C ALA A 144 3.54 35.59 20.26
N PHE A 145 3.02 34.94 21.30
CA PHE A 145 1.64 35.10 21.75
C PHE A 145 1.38 36.48 22.39
N LYS A 146 2.30 36.99 23.22
CA LYS A 146 2.21 38.33 23.83
C LYS A 146 2.30 39.46 22.80
N ALA A 147 2.93 39.23 21.66
CA ALA A 147 3.01 40.21 20.57
C ALA A 147 1.67 40.39 19.82
N LEU A 148 0.69 39.52 20.04
CA LEU A 148 -0.66 39.68 19.53
C LEU A 148 -1.43 40.70 20.37
N THR A 149 -2.34 41.44 19.74
CA THR A 149 -3.30 42.29 20.48
C THR A 149 -4.25 41.43 21.32
N PRO A 150 -4.87 41.97 22.39
CA PRO A 150 -5.82 41.21 23.21
C PRO A 150 -6.95 40.56 22.41
N ASN A 151 -7.46 41.27 21.39
CA ASN A 151 -8.48 40.73 20.48
C ASN A 151 -7.94 39.57 19.62
N GLN A 152 -6.69 39.68 19.12
CA GLN A 152 -6.07 38.59 18.37
C GLN A 152 -5.78 37.37 19.25
N GLN A 153 -5.43 37.55 20.52
CA GLN A 153 -5.23 36.45 21.47
C GLN A 153 -6.53 35.67 21.70
N GLU A 154 -7.65 36.39 21.92
CA GLU A 154 -8.96 35.76 22.07
C GLU A 154 -9.42 35.06 20.79
N ILE A 155 -9.29 35.71 19.62
CA ILE A 155 -9.66 35.11 18.33
C ILE A 155 -8.78 33.90 18.01
N LEU A 156 -7.48 33.95 18.32
CA LEU A 156 -6.59 32.81 18.16
C LEU A 156 -7.07 31.64 19.02
N ALA A 157 -7.28 31.86 20.32
CA ALA A 157 -7.81 30.82 21.21
C ALA A 157 -9.17 30.29 20.71
N ASN A 158 -10.04 31.15 20.19
CA ASN A 158 -11.32 30.74 19.62
C ASN A 158 -11.18 29.89 18.34
N SER A 159 -10.08 30.02 17.61
CA SER A 159 -9.85 29.24 16.39
C SER A 159 -9.14 27.91 16.67
N ILE A 160 -8.55 27.75 17.86
CA ILE A 160 -7.82 26.53 18.25
C ILE A 160 -8.75 25.41 18.72
N GLN A 161 -8.60 24.22 18.17
CA GLN A 161 -9.18 22.98 18.65
C GLN A 161 -8.08 22.00 19.09
N ILE A 162 -8.31 21.27 20.18
CA ILE A 162 -7.39 20.25 20.67
C ILE A 162 -8.05 18.88 20.53
N LEU A 163 -7.43 18.00 19.76
CA LEU A 163 -7.76 16.58 19.67
C LEU A 163 -6.67 15.80 20.41
N ASP A 164 -6.83 15.69 21.73
CA ASP A 164 -5.94 14.90 22.60
C ASP A 164 -6.33 13.42 22.61
N ASN A 165 -5.42 12.56 23.06
CA ASN A 165 -5.59 11.10 23.04
C ASN A 165 -5.99 10.56 21.64
N SER A 166 -5.47 11.19 20.59
CA SER A 166 -5.69 10.76 19.21
C SER A 166 -4.97 9.42 18.93
N PRO A 167 -5.46 8.63 17.94
CA PRO A 167 -4.87 7.33 17.59
C PRO A 167 -3.36 7.42 17.33
N SER A 168 -2.59 6.42 17.76
CA SER A 168 -1.18 6.33 17.36
C SER A 168 -1.06 6.00 15.86
N ILE A 169 0.16 6.02 15.32
CA ILE A 169 0.41 5.59 13.94
C ILE A 169 -0.05 4.15 13.67
N SER A 170 0.03 3.27 14.68
CA SER A 170 -0.43 1.89 14.60
C SER A 170 -1.95 1.81 14.66
N ASP A 171 -2.59 2.53 15.58
CA ASP A 171 -4.05 2.51 15.73
C ASP A 171 -4.76 3.16 14.54
N THR A 172 -4.11 4.14 13.89
CA THR A 172 -4.62 4.80 12.69
C THR A 172 -4.83 3.81 11.54
N THR A 173 -4.00 2.77 11.44
CA THR A 173 -4.18 1.70 10.43
C THR A 173 -5.54 1.01 10.59
N ASP A 174 -5.93 0.67 11.82
CA ASP A 174 -7.22 0.02 12.08
C ASP A 174 -8.40 0.95 11.79
N GLN A 175 -8.25 2.25 12.06
CA GLN A 175 -9.26 3.26 11.72
C GLN A 175 -9.43 3.41 10.21
N ILE A 176 -8.34 3.40 9.44
CA ILE A 176 -8.41 3.42 7.96
C ILE A 176 -9.11 2.16 7.46
N LYS A 177 -8.71 0.98 7.94
CA LYS A 177 -9.36 -0.30 7.59
C LYS A 177 -10.85 -0.27 7.92
N TYR A 178 -11.23 0.30 9.07
CA TYR A 178 -12.64 0.45 9.43
C TYR A 178 -13.43 1.26 8.39
N ARG A 179 -12.85 2.35 7.85
CA ARG A 179 -13.46 3.14 6.77
C ARG A 179 -13.58 2.36 5.46
N LEU A 180 -12.69 1.41 5.20
CA LEU A 180 -12.68 0.59 3.98
C LEU A 180 -13.60 -0.65 4.04
N ASN A 181 -14.18 -0.97 5.20
CA ASN A 181 -14.95 -2.20 5.44
C ASN A 181 -16.12 -2.44 4.48
N LEU A 182 -16.70 -1.38 3.91
CA LEU A 182 -17.84 -1.50 2.99
C LEU A 182 -17.43 -1.57 1.51
N THR A 183 -16.14 -1.42 1.20
CA THR A 183 -15.63 -1.41 -0.18
C THR A 183 -15.31 -2.81 -0.69
N ALA A 184 -14.88 -3.71 0.20
CA ALA A 184 -14.50 -5.07 -0.16
C ALA A 184 -14.96 -6.08 0.90
N ARG A 185 -14.94 -7.37 0.56
CA ARG A 185 -15.19 -8.44 1.53
C ARG A 185 -14.13 -8.40 2.63
N ARG A 186 -14.49 -8.77 3.86
CA ARG A 186 -13.61 -8.76 5.03
C ARG A 186 -12.24 -9.43 4.79
N GLN A 187 -12.23 -10.56 4.08
CA GLN A 187 -11.00 -11.30 3.77
C GLN A 187 -10.02 -10.51 2.87
N TYR A 188 -10.49 -9.51 2.11
CA TYR A 188 -9.67 -8.70 1.21
C TYR A 188 -9.28 -7.35 1.80
N LEU A 189 -9.69 -7.06 3.04
CA LEU A 189 -9.52 -5.73 3.64
C LEU A 189 -8.04 -5.36 3.83
N ASP A 190 -7.23 -6.32 4.30
CA ASP A 190 -5.80 -6.10 4.49
C ASP A 190 -5.09 -5.87 3.14
N ALA A 191 -5.38 -6.72 2.16
CA ALA A 191 -4.87 -6.62 0.80
C ALA A 191 -5.26 -5.30 0.10
N LEU A 192 -6.48 -4.80 0.34
CA LEU A 192 -6.97 -3.50 -0.12
C LEU A 192 -6.21 -2.35 0.55
N TYR A 193 -6.09 -2.40 1.88
CA TYR A 193 -5.38 -1.40 2.66
C TYR A 193 -3.91 -1.28 2.27
N GLU A 194 -3.18 -2.38 2.14
CA GLU A 194 -1.75 -2.36 1.81
C GLU A 194 -1.49 -1.73 0.42
N ARG A 195 -2.35 -2.03 -0.56
CA ARG A 195 -2.26 -1.45 -1.91
C ARG A 195 -2.62 0.04 -1.90
N LEU A 196 -3.61 0.43 -1.10
CA LEU A 196 -3.97 1.85 -0.91
C LEU A 196 -2.86 2.62 -0.22
N GLU A 197 -2.30 2.08 0.88
CA GLU A 197 -1.20 2.71 1.61
C GLU A 197 0.05 2.82 0.74
N GLY A 198 0.38 1.79 -0.04
CA GLY A 198 1.50 1.83 -0.99
C GLY A 198 1.34 2.92 -2.05
N TRP A 199 0.15 3.04 -2.65
CA TRP A 199 -0.15 4.13 -3.59
C TRP A 199 -0.11 5.50 -2.91
N TRP A 200 -0.67 5.62 -1.71
CA TRP A 200 -0.71 6.87 -0.96
C TRP A 200 0.71 7.35 -0.62
N LEU A 201 1.60 6.45 -0.19
CA LEU A 201 3.00 6.76 0.06
C LEU A 201 3.72 7.27 -1.19
N ASP A 202 3.57 6.61 -2.33
CA ASP A 202 4.13 7.08 -3.60
C ASP A 202 3.59 8.48 -3.97
N LYS A 203 2.30 8.69 -3.75
CA LYS A 203 1.68 10.00 -3.98
C LYS A 203 2.24 11.08 -3.04
N MET A 204 2.46 10.78 -1.77
CA MET A 204 3.07 11.72 -0.82
C MET A 204 4.51 12.05 -1.21
N VAL A 205 5.29 11.07 -1.69
CA VAL A 205 6.64 11.32 -2.20
C VAL A 205 6.60 12.32 -3.36
N ARG A 206 5.68 12.16 -4.31
CA ARG A 206 5.50 13.10 -5.43
C ARG A 206 5.05 14.49 -4.97
N HIS A 207 4.05 14.55 -4.08
CA HIS A 207 3.54 15.79 -3.48
C HIS A 207 4.64 16.61 -2.80
N LEU A 208 5.38 15.98 -1.89
CA LEU A 208 6.47 16.63 -1.14
C LEU A 208 7.63 17.03 -2.06
N SER A 209 7.98 16.18 -3.04
CA SER A 209 9.02 16.51 -4.02
C SER A 209 8.63 17.67 -4.93
N GLY A 210 7.33 17.87 -5.16
CA GLY A 210 6.75 19.01 -5.89
C GLY A 210 6.63 20.29 -5.06
N GLY A 211 7.07 20.29 -3.79
CA GLY A 211 6.97 21.46 -2.90
C GLY A 211 5.57 21.66 -2.32
N SER A 212 4.76 20.59 -2.25
CA SER A 212 3.43 20.58 -1.65
C SER A 212 2.39 21.51 -2.28
N VAL A 213 2.56 21.81 -3.58
CA VAL A 213 1.68 22.72 -4.33
C VAL A 213 0.46 22.02 -4.92
N ASP A 214 0.59 20.74 -5.30
CA ASP A 214 -0.48 19.97 -5.94
C ASP A 214 -1.42 19.39 -4.86
N LEU A 215 -2.60 19.98 -4.70
CA LEU A 215 -3.55 19.55 -3.69
C LEU A 215 -4.17 18.18 -4.02
N ILE A 216 -4.56 17.47 -2.97
CA ILE A 216 -5.08 16.10 -3.06
C ILE A 216 -6.55 16.07 -2.68
N THR A 217 -7.39 15.63 -3.59
CA THR A 217 -8.85 15.56 -3.37
C THR A 217 -9.28 14.21 -2.83
N GLY A 218 -10.39 14.20 -2.08
CA GLY A 218 -11.02 12.95 -1.66
C GLY A 218 -11.55 12.13 -2.84
N PHE A 219 -11.95 12.80 -3.93
CA PHE A 219 -12.34 12.14 -5.19
C PHE A 219 -11.25 11.21 -5.71
N GLU A 220 -10.00 11.67 -5.79
CA GLU A 220 -8.90 10.85 -6.32
C GLU A 220 -8.61 9.63 -5.44
N VAL A 221 -8.64 9.81 -4.11
CA VAL A 221 -8.46 8.69 -3.18
C VAL A 221 -9.59 7.67 -3.32
N ARG A 222 -10.83 8.13 -3.47
CA ARG A 222 -11.99 7.26 -3.66
C ARG A 222 -11.92 6.50 -4.98
N ASP A 223 -11.59 7.17 -6.07
CA ASP A 223 -11.44 6.52 -7.37
C ASP A 223 -10.36 5.44 -7.31
N LYS A 224 -9.24 5.74 -6.63
CA LYS A 224 -8.19 4.75 -6.41
C LYS A 224 -8.66 3.55 -5.57
N ILE A 225 -9.44 3.80 -4.52
CA ILE A 225 -10.04 2.73 -3.70
C ILE A 225 -10.89 1.81 -4.57
N TYR A 226 -11.72 2.37 -5.46
CA TYR A 226 -12.53 1.56 -6.37
C TYR A 226 -11.66 0.77 -7.35
N ASP A 227 -10.65 1.39 -7.97
CA ASP A 227 -9.72 0.70 -8.88
C ASP A 227 -9.03 -0.50 -8.22
N ILE A 228 -8.67 -0.39 -6.94
CA ILE A 228 -8.09 -1.49 -6.18
C ILE A 228 -9.17 -2.52 -5.84
N ALA A 229 -10.34 -2.08 -5.38
CA ALA A 229 -11.46 -2.96 -5.01
C ALA A 229 -11.94 -3.82 -6.19
N GLU A 230 -11.91 -3.28 -7.42
CA GLU A 230 -12.27 -4.02 -8.63
C GLU A 230 -11.41 -5.26 -8.87
N GLN A 231 -10.16 -5.26 -8.40
CA GLN A 231 -9.23 -6.39 -8.53
C GLN A 231 -9.62 -7.56 -7.62
N PHE A 232 -10.49 -7.34 -6.63
CA PHE A 232 -11.00 -8.38 -5.73
C PHE A 232 -12.41 -8.87 -6.09
N ARG A 233 -12.95 -8.46 -7.24
CA ARG A 233 -14.22 -9.00 -7.74
C ARG A 233 -14.08 -10.49 -8.09
N PRO A 234 -15.18 -11.26 -8.10
CA PRO A 234 -15.14 -12.69 -8.41
C PRO A 234 -14.52 -13.02 -9.77
N GLU A 235 -14.51 -12.08 -10.73
CA GLU A 235 -13.92 -12.28 -12.05
C GLU A 235 -12.44 -11.86 -12.17
N ALA A 236 -11.85 -11.29 -11.12
CA ALA A 236 -10.50 -10.69 -11.15
C ALA A 236 -9.63 -11.19 -9.99
N LEU A 237 -8.31 -11.11 -10.17
CA LEU A 237 -7.32 -11.22 -9.10
C LEU A 237 -6.30 -10.09 -9.28
N PRO A 238 -5.71 -9.54 -8.21
CA PRO A 238 -4.64 -8.56 -8.31
C PRO A 238 -3.42 -9.12 -9.05
N ILE A 239 -2.73 -8.26 -9.81
CA ILE A 239 -1.55 -8.61 -10.60
C ILE A 239 -0.38 -7.81 -10.06
N ASP A 240 0.47 -8.46 -9.28
CA ASP A 240 1.54 -7.82 -8.51
C ASP A 240 2.94 -8.08 -9.08
N TYR A 241 3.09 -9.13 -9.91
CA TYR A 241 4.38 -9.58 -10.44
C TYR A 241 4.54 -9.33 -11.95
N LEU A 242 3.71 -8.46 -12.52
CA LEU A 242 3.88 -8.00 -13.91
C LEU A 242 5.21 -7.25 -14.04
N GLY A 243 6.07 -7.73 -14.93
CA GLY A 243 7.39 -7.14 -15.14
C GLY A 243 8.40 -7.42 -14.01
N ALA A 244 8.04 -8.16 -12.96
CA ALA A 244 8.95 -8.52 -11.90
C ALA A 244 10.13 -9.36 -12.42
N GLU A 245 11.30 -9.18 -11.85
CA GLU A 245 12.50 -9.96 -12.15
C GLU A 245 12.95 -10.73 -10.90
N PRO A 246 13.47 -11.96 -11.07
CA PRO A 246 14.03 -12.71 -9.96
C PRO A 246 15.29 -12.03 -9.40
N PRO A 247 15.62 -12.24 -8.11
CA PRO A 247 16.82 -11.65 -7.49
C PRO A 247 18.14 -12.04 -8.18
N THR A 248 18.16 -13.22 -8.80
CA THR A 248 19.28 -13.71 -9.59
C THR A 248 18.82 -13.85 -11.04
N PRO A 249 19.60 -13.35 -12.01
CA PRO A 249 19.28 -13.52 -13.43
C PRO A 249 19.06 -15.00 -13.78
N PRO A 250 18.11 -15.30 -14.68
CA PRO A 250 17.87 -16.66 -15.11
C PRO A 250 19.12 -17.22 -15.81
N ASP A 251 19.62 -18.35 -15.32
CA ASP A 251 20.70 -19.11 -15.92
C ASP A 251 20.15 -20.49 -16.32
N PRO A 252 19.77 -20.70 -17.61
CA PRO A 252 19.26 -21.97 -18.08
C PRO A 252 20.21 -23.14 -17.81
N ASP A 253 21.53 -22.93 -17.84
CA ASP A 253 22.51 -24.01 -17.76
C ASP A 253 22.68 -24.52 -16.33
N ALA A 254 22.60 -23.62 -15.34
CA ALA A 254 22.67 -23.95 -13.91
C ALA A 254 21.32 -24.37 -13.29
N ASP A 255 20.20 -24.17 -14.00
CA ASP A 255 18.87 -24.45 -13.50
C ASP A 255 18.49 -25.93 -13.62
N ASN A 256 18.30 -26.57 -12.45
CA ASN A 256 17.98 -28.00 -12.32
C ASN A 256 16.48 -28.27 -12.13
N ARG A 257 15.61 -27.25 -12.29
CA ARG A 257 14.17 -27.46 -12.25
C ARG A 257 13.75 -28.38 -13.39
N ARG A 258 12.82 -29.29 -13.09
CA ARG A 258 12.37 -30.34 -14.01
C ARG A 258 11.77 -29.76 -15.28
N PHE A 259 10.99 -28.68 -15.19
CA PHE A 259 10.45 -28.04 -16.41
C PHE A 259 11.56 -27.51 -17.33
N VAL A 260 12.68 -27.00 -16.78
CA VAL A 260 13.84 -26.55 -17.56
C VAL A 260 14.53 -27.74 -18.23
N MET A 261 14.70 -28.84 -17.50
CA MET A 261 15.23 -30.09 -18.07
C MET A 261 14.37 -30.58 -19.24
N GLN A 262 13.03 -30.56 -19.10
CA GLN A 262 12.11 -30.91 -20.19
C GLN A 262 12.27 -30.00 -21.42
N LEU A 263 12.45 -28.70 -21.24
CA LEU A 263 12.65 -27.76 -22.34
C LEU A 263 13.99 -27.99 -23.05
N LYS A 264 15.05 -28.35 -22.31
CA LYS A 264 16.34 -28.75 -22.88
C LYS A 264 16.22 -30.04 -23.68
N GLU A 265 15.45 -31.02 -23.20
CA GLU A 265 15.25 -32.30 -23.87
C GLU A 265 14.65 -32.14 -25.27
N ILE A 266 13.66 -31.24 -25.44
CA ILE A 266 13.07 -30.92 -26.75
C ILE A 266 13.89 -29.91 -27.58
N ALA A 267 15.09 -29.55 -27.11
CA ALA A 267 16.01 -28.60 -27.73
C ALA A 267 15.43 -27.19 -27.93
N VAL A 268 14.75 -26.63 -26.91
CA VAL A 268 14.39 -25.20 -26.89
C VAL A 268 15.67 -24.36 -26.72
N ASN A 269 15.74 -23.23 -27.43
CA ASN A 269 16.85 -22.28 -27.31
C ASN A 269 16.93 -21.65 -25.91
N ASN A 270 18.14 -21.48 -25.35
CA ASN A 270 18.38 -20.92 -24.01
C ASN A 270 17.65 -19.59 -23.76
N ARG A 271 17.56 -18.67 -24.74
CA ARG A 271 16.83 -17.40 -24.55
C ARG A 271 15.33 -17.60 -24.33
N ARG A 272 14.73 -18.62 -24.94
CA ARG A 272 13.31 -18.97 -24.68
C ARG A 272 13.16 -19.66 -23.33
N ILE A 273 14.16 -20.43 -22.90
CA ILE A 273 14.20 -21.02 -21.56
C ILE A 273 14.31 -19.93 -20.48
N GLU A 274 15.12 -18.89 -20.69
CA GLU A 274 15.18 -17.72 -19.79
C GLU A 274 13.79 -17.07 -19.63
N LYS A 275 13.05 -16.90 -20.73
CA LYS A 275 11.66 -16.39 -20.67
C LYS A 275 10.73 -17.33 -19.91
N ALA A 276 10.82 -18.64 -20.14
CA ALA A 276 10.07 -19.64 -19.38
C ALA A 276 10.37 -19.60 -17.88
N ILE A 277 11.64 -19.39 -17.51
CA ILE A 277 12.06 -19.23 -16.11
C ILE A 277 11.44 -17.97 -15.50
N LEU A 278 11.40 -16.85 -16.24
CA LEU A 278 10.75 -15.62 -15.77
C LEU A 278 9.24 -15.82 -15.58
N ASP A 279 8.57 -16.48 -16.52
CA ASP A 279 7.12 -16.75 -16.42
C ASP A 279 6.83 -17.71 -15.26
N TYR A 280 7.64 -18.75 -15.07
CA TYR A 280 7.56 -19.63 -13.89
C TYR A 280 7.67 -18.81 -12.60
N TYR A 281 8.71 -17.96 -12.48
CA TYR A 281 8.96 -17.19 -11.26
C TYR A 281 7.78 -16.26 -10.96
N ARG A 282 7.33 -15.50 -11.94
CA ARG A 282 6.21 -14.56 -11.79
C ARG A 282 4.92 -15.29 -11.42
N ALA A 283 4.60 -16.41 -12.07
CA ALA A 283 3.40 -17.18 -11.76
C ALA A 283 3.49 -17.81 -10.36
N PHE A 284 4.64 -18.37 -9.99
CA PHE A 284 4.85 -18.99 -8.69
C PHE A 284 4.67 -17.98 -7.55
N GLU A 285 5.33 -16.83 -7.67
CA GLU A 285 5.23 -15.75 -6.69
C GLU A 285 3.82 -15.14 -6.64
N GLN A 286 3.20 -14.90 -7.81
CA GLN A 286 1.83 -14.38 -7.89
C GLN A 286 0.82 -15.31 -7.22
N ARG A 287 0.88 -16.61 -7.53
CA ARG A 287 0.02 -17.63 -6.94
C ARG A 287 0.26 -17.77 -5.44
N SER A 288 1.51 -17.73 -5.00
CA SER A 288 1.88 -17.77 -3.58
C SER A 288 1.35 -16.55 -2.83
N ARG A 289 1.37 -15.36 -3.45
CA ARG A 289 0.79 -14.15 -2.88
C ARG A 289 -0.72 -14.24 -2.78
N TRP A 290 -1.42 -14.69 -3.83
CA TRP A 290 -2.86 -14.91 -3.80
C TRP A 290 -3.29 -15.90 -2.70
N ALA A 291 -2.51 -16.96 -2.48
CA ALA A 291 -2.77 -17.91 -1.41
C ALA A 291 -2.54 -17.30 -0.01
N ARG A 292 -1.45 -16.55 0.20
CA ARG A 292 -1.16 -15.89 1.49
C ARG A 292 -2.17 -14.80 1.85
N GLU A 293 -2.71 -14.10 0.86
CA GLU A 293 -3.71 -13.04 1.03
C GLU A 293 -5.16 -13.59 1.01
N ASP A 294 -5.37 -14.91 1.03
CA ASP A 294 -6.70 -15.56 0.98
C ASP A 294 -7.60 -15.05 -0.17
N LEU A 295 -6.98 -14.78 -1.34
CA LEU A 295 -7.67 -14.25 -2.52
C LEU A 295 -8.40 -15.33 -3.34
N LEU A 296 -7.93 -16.57 -3.21
CA LEU A 296 -8.46 -17.75 -3.89
C LEU A 296 -9.66 -18.32 -3.11
N ILE A 297 -10.65 -18.84 -3.82
CA ILE A 297 -11.89 -19.35 -3.19
C ILE A 297 -11.89 -20.88 -3.19
N GLY A 298 -11.76 -21.50 -2.01
CA GLY A 298 -11.74 -22.95 -1.88
C GLY A 298 -10.63 -23.59 -2.73
N ASP A 299 -10.96 -24.62 -3.50
CA ASP A 299 -10.01 -25.37 -4.35
C ASP A 299 -9.85 -24.74 -5.76
N GLU A 300 -9.95 -23.42 -5.87
CA GLU A 300 -9.95 -22.70 -7.17
C GLU A 300 -8.66 -22.95 -7.96
N LEU A 301 -7.51 -22.99 -7.27
CA LEU A 301 -6.22 -23.21 -7.93
C LEU A 301 -6.11 -24.63 -8.48
N GLU A 302 -6.55 -25.62 -7.72
CA GLU A 302 -6.58 -27.02 -8.12
C GLU A 302 -7.55 -27.24 -9.29
N GLN A 303 -8.70 -26.56 -9.30
CA GLN A 303 -9.64 -26.58 -10.43
C GLN A 303 -9.04 -25.96 -11.69
N TYR A 304 -8.34 -24.83 -11.53
CA TYR A 304 -7.62 -24.21 -12.63
C TYR A 304 -6.52 -25.11 -13.19
N GLU A 305 -5.72 -25.75 -12.33
CA GLU A 305 -4.71 -26.71 -12.76
C GLU A 305 -5.31 -27.90 -13.51
N LYS A 306 -6.42 -28.47 -13.01
CA LYS A 306 -7.15 -29.54 -13.72
C LYS A 306 -7.59 -29.09 -15.12
N LYS A 307 -8.07 -27.86 -15.25
CA LYS A 307 -8.45 -27.27 -16.54
C LYS A 307 -7.25 -27.12 -17.47
N LEU A 308 -6.11 -26.67 -16.96
CA LEU A 308 -4.87 -26.57 -17.76
C LEU A 308 -4.41 -27.94 -18.27
N VAL A 309 -4.46 -28.96 -17.40
CA VAL A 309 -4.11 -30.34 -17.77
C VAL A 309 -5.07 -30.90 -18.83
N ASP A 310 -6.39 -30.73 -18.65
CA ASP A 310 -7.40 -31.21 -19.61
C ASP A 310 -7.25 -30.56 -20.99
N GLU A 311 -7.05 -29.24 -21.05
CA GLU A 311 -6.83 -28.53 -22.33
C GLU A 311 -5.50 -28.92 -22.99
N TRP A 312 -4.45 -29.12 -22.20
CA TRP A 312 -3.17 -29.63 -22.70
C TRP A 312 -3.31 -31.05 -23.25
N GLU A 313 -4.01 -31.95 -22.54
CA GLU A 313 -4.24 -33.32 -22.96
C GLU A 313 -5.04 -33.36 -24.27
N ARG A 314 -6.09 -32.55 -24.41
CA ARG A 314 -6.85 -32.42 -25.66
C ARG A 314 -5.97 -32.01 -26.83
N PHE A 315 -5.12 -31.00 -26.64
CA PHE A 315 -4.21 -30.54 -27.69
C PHE A 315 -3.14 -31.60 -28.03
N TYR A 316 -2.58 -32.23 -27.00
CA TYR A 316 -1.56 -33.26 -27.13
C TYR A 316 -2.08 -34.46 -27.93
N LEU A 317 -3.27 -34.97 -27.59
CA LEU A 317 -3.90 -36.11 -28.27
C LEU A 317 -4.26 -35.76 -29.72
N ALA A 318 -4.82 -34.57 -29.98
CA ALA A 318 -5.12 -34.13 -31.34
C ALA A 318 -3.86 -34.05 -32.21
N MET A 319 -2.77 -33.51 -31.67
CA MET A 319 -1.48 -33.46 -32.38
C MET A 319 -0.90 -34.86 -32.64
N GLN A 320 -1.09 -35.79 -31.69
CA GLN A 320 -0.64 -37.18 -31.84
C GLN A 320 -1.37 -37.88 -32.98
N ASP A 321 -2.69 -37.67 -33.10
CA ASP A 321 -3.52 -38.19 -34.19
C ASP A 321 -3.13 -37.57 -35.54
N ASP A 322 -2.99 -36.25 -35.60
CA ASP A 322 -2.67 -35.50 -36.83
C ASP A 322 -1.30 -35.91 -37.42
N LEU A 323 -0.31 -36.16 -36.56
CA LEU A 323 1.03 -36.56 -36.96
C LEU A 323 1.21 -38.08 -37.08
N GLN A 324 0.18 -38.87 -36.72
CA GLN A 324 0.24 -40.34 -36.65
C GLN A 324 1.52 -40.84 -35.95
N LEU A 325 1.88 -40.17 -34.86
CA LEU A 325 3.16 -40.38 -34.20
C LEU A 325 3.17 -41.73 -33.48
N ASP A 326 3.86 -42.72 -34.04
CA ASP A 326 4.16 -43.97 -33.36
C ASP A 326 5.48 -43.84 -32.59
N GLU A 327 5.37 -43.76 -31.26
CA GLU A 327 6.50 -43.66 -30.34
C GLU A 327 7.55 -44.78 -30.50
N ALA A 328 7.17 -45.95 -31.03
CA ALA A 328 8.09 -47.07 -31.22
C ALA A 328 8.97 -46.93 -32.48
N THR A 329 8.54 -46.11 -33.45
CA THR A 329 9.22 -45.97 -34.75
C THR A 329 9.70 -44.53 -35.02
N ALA A 330 9.17 -43.54 -34.29
CA ALA A 330 9.54 -42.14 -34.40
C ALA A 330 11.02 -41.91 -34.09
N THR A 331 11.67 -41.04 -34.88
CA THR A 331 13.04 -40.63 -34.59
C THR A 331 13.08 -39.64 -33.43
N GLU A 332 14.21 -39.53 -32.75
CA GLU A 332 14.39 -38.53 -31.68
C GLU A 332 14.14 -37.09 -32.18
N GLN A 333 14.41 -36.82 -33.47
CA GLN A 333 14.11 -35.51 -34.06
C GLN A 333 12.61 -35.24 -34.16
N ASP A 334 11.82 -36.26 -34.52
CA ASP A 334 10.36 -36.19 -34.62
C ASP A 334 9.74 -35.98 -33.23
N LEU A 335 10.22 -36.72 -32.22
CA LEU A 335 9.77 -36.59 -30.83
C LEU A 335 10.06 -35.19 -30.26
N LYS A 336 11.25 -34.65 -30.55
CA LYS A 336 11.59 -33.27 -30.15
C LYS A 336 10.78 -32.23 -30.91
N GLN A 337 10.50 -32.47 -32.20
CA GLN A 337 9.65 -31.57 -32.98
C GLN A 337 8.23 -31.52 -32.44
N PHE A 338 7.65 -32.70 -32.15
CA PHE A 338 6.36 -32.82 -31.50
C PHE A 338 6.32 -32.01 -30.20
N GLY A 339 7.29 -32.22 -29.31
CA GLY A 339 7.33 -31.49 -28.04
C GLY A 339 7.50 -29.98 -28.18
N ARG A 340 8.21 -29.51 -29.21
CA ARG A 340 8.29 -28.07 -29.52
C ARG A 340 6.98 -27.49 -30.00
N GLU A 341 6.15 -28.24 -30.72
CA GLU A 341 4.82 -27.78 -31.16
C GLU A 341 3.85 -27.71 -29.97
N VAL A 342 3.85 -28.72 -29.09
CA VAL A 342 3.08 -28.68 -27.83
C VAL A 342 3.49 -27.48 -26.98
N TYR A 343 4.80 -27.28 -26.80
CA TYR A 343 5.30 -26.11 -26.08
C TYR A 343 4.93 -24.78 -26.77
N ARG A 344 4.98 -24.71 -28.10
CA ARG A 344 4.59 -23.51 -28.86
C ARG A 344 3.11 -23.18 -28.66
N TRP A 345 2.24 -24.18 -28.57
CA TRP A 345 0.81 -23.96 -28.28
C TRP A 345 0.62 -23.28 -26.92
N VAL A 346 1.27 -23.78 -25.86
CA VAL A 346 1.25 -23.14 -24.54
C VAL A 346 1.80 -21.71 -24.60
N ASP A 347 2.91 -21.52 -25.31
CA ASP A 347 3.62 -20.24 -25.38
C ASP A 347 2.82 -19.18 -26.18
N GLN A 348 2.15 -19.55 -27.28
CA GLN A 348 1.66 -18.59 -28.27
C GLN A 348 0.15 -18.63 -28.54
N VAL A 349 -0.52 -19.76 -28.30
CA VAL A 349 -1.89 -20.00 -28.77
C VAL A 349 -2.88 -20.09 -27.61
N ALA A 350 -2.52 -20.80 -26.54
CA ALA A 350 -3.39 -21.01 -25.40
C ALA A 350 -3.80 -19.69 -24.73
N LYS A 351 -5.09 -19.58 -24.35
CA LYS A 351 -5.68 -18.44 -23.63
C LYS A 351 -6.60 -18.95 -22.52
N ILE A 352 -6.01 -19.66 -21.57
CA ILE A 352 -6.74 -20.28 -20.47
C ILE A 352 -6.49 -19.45 -19.21
N HIS A 353 -7.54 -18.79 -18.73
CA HIS A 353 -7.46 -17.92 -17.56
C HIS A 353 -8.07 -18.60 -16.33
N ILE A 354 -7.49 -18.33 -15.15
CA ILE A 354 -8.03 -18.75 -13.84
C ILE A 354 -9.36 -18.05 -13.56
N ARG A 355 -9.43 -16.74 -13.85
CA ARG A 355 -10.65 -15.94 -13.86
C ARG A 355 -10.71 -15.09 -15.13
N PRO A 356 -11.90 -14.69 -15.60
CA PRO A 356 -12.05 -14.01 -16.89
C PRO A 356 -11.21 -12.73 -17.08
N ARG A 357 -10.94 -11.97 -16.01
CA ARG A 357 -10.14 -10.73 -16.07
C ARG A 357 -8.65 -10.91 -15.75
N VAL A 358 -8.19 -12.13 -15.47
CA VAL A 358 -6.76 -12.43 -15.27
C VAL A 358 -6.17 -12.77 -16.64
N THR A 359 -5.73 -11.75 -17.37
CA THR A 359 -5.35 -11.86 -18.80
C THR A 359 -3.85 -11.92 -19.02
N GLU A 360 -3.06 -11.75 -17.97
CA GLU A 360 -1.62 -11.72 -17.99
C GLU A 360 -1.05 -13.10 -18.29
N GLU A 361 -0.45 -13.22 -19.48
CA GLU A 361 -0.02 -14.51 -20.06
C GLU A 361 1.00 -15.26 -19.19
N TYR A 362 1.80 -14.54 -18.39
CA TYR A 362 2.78 -15.16 -17.50
C TYR A 362 2.11 -16.09 -16.48
N VAL A 363 0.88 -15.78 -16.05
CA VAL A 363 0.14 -16.61 -15.08
C VAL A 363 -0.14 -17.98 -15.68
N MET A 364 -0.60 -18.01 -16.93
CA MET A 364 -0.90 -19.26 -17.64
C MET A 364 0.39 -20.02 -18.01
N ARG A 365 1.34 -19.36 -18.70
CA ARG A 365 2.61 -19.98 -19.11
C ARG A 365 3.38 -20.53 -17.92
N GLY A 366 3.52 -19.72 -16.87
CA GLY A 366 4.18 -20.12 -15.64
C GLY A 366 3.45 -21.23 -14.90
N SER A 367 2.11 -21.28 -14.94
CA SER A 367 1.36 -22.41 -14.34
C SER A 367 1.60 -23.73 -15.06
N PHE A 368 1.73 -23.72 -16.39
CA PHE A 368 2.17 -24.89 -17.13
C PHE A 368 3.59 -25.32 -16.76
N HIS A 369 4.51 -24.36 -16.54
CA HIS A 369 5.85 -24.67 -16.07
C HIS A 369 5.85 -25.27 -14.66
N ILE A 370 5.01 -24.75 -13.74
CA ILE A 370 4.80 -25.31 -12.40
C ILE A 370 4.29 -26.76 -12.49
N LEU A 371 3.28 -27.02 -13.33
CA LEU A 371 2.74 -28.37 -13.55
C LEU A 371 3.78 -29.33 -14.15
N ALA A 372 4.63 -28.84 -15.05
CA ALA A 372 5.74 -29.60 -15.63
C ALA A 372 6.88 -29.86 -14.61
N ASP A 373 6.98 -29.03 -13.57
CA ASP A 373 7.99 -29.16 -12.52
C ASP A 373 7.59 -30.15 -11.41
N HIS A 374 6.28 -30.40 -11.23
CA HIS A 374 5.75 -31.31 -10.21
C HIS A 374 6.29 -32.75 -10.31
N ASN A 375 6.16 -33.47 -9.19
CA ASN A 375 6.50 -34.89 -9.08
C ASN A 375 5.33 -35.73 -8.52
N PRO A 376 4.62 -36.51 -9.35
CA PRO A 376 4.79 -36.67 -10.81
C PRO A 376 4.41 -35.40 -11.60
N PRO A 377 4.94 -35.23 -12.84
CA PRO A 377 4.60 -34.06 -13.66
C PRO A 377 3.14 -34.12 -14.10
N GLY A 378 2.42 -33.01 -13.98
CA GLY A 378 1.03 -32.90 -14.43
C GLY A 378 0.89 -32.71 -15.94
N VAL A 379 1.91 -32.13 -16.57
CA VAL A 379 2.04 -32.00 -18.03
C VAL A 379 3.49 -32.27 -18.43
N TRP A 380 3.72 -32.65 -19.68
CA TRP A 380 5.06 -32.85 -20.22
C TRP A 380 5.17 -32.44 -21.67
N TRP A 381 6.39 -32.16 -22.13
CA TRP A 381 6.61 -31.72 -23.52
C TRP A 381 7.06 -32.86 -24.43
N HIS A 382 7.97 -33.72 -23.96
CA HIS A 382 8.49 -34.82 -24.75
C HIS A 382 7.63 -36.09 -24.59
N PRO A 383 7.20 -36.78 -25.66
CA PRO A 383 6.29 -37.93 -25.53
C PRO A 383 6.79 -39.05 -24.63
N LEU A 384 8.09 -39.35 -24.71
CA LEU A 384 8.73 -40.36 -23.86
C LEU A 384 9.13 -39.87 -22.46
N PHE A 385 8.80 -38.63 -22.07
CA PHE A 385 9.30 -38.04 -20.82
C PHE A 385 8.95 -38.85 -19.59
N VAL A 386 7.67 -39.21 -19.42
CA VAL A 386 7.19 -39.98 -18.26
C VAL A 386 7.85 -41.36 -18.20
N LYS A 387 8.01 -42.03 -19.36
CA LYS A 387 8.71 -43.32 -19.47
C LYS A 387 10.18 -43.20 -19.08
N ARG A 388 10.87 -42.15 -19.54
CA ARG A 388 12.29 -41.86 -19.20
C ARG A 388 12.44 -41.55 -17.70
N LEU A 389 11.50 -40.81 -17.12
CA LEU A 389 11.48 -40.49 -15.69
C LEU A 389 11.29 -41.74 -14.82
N GLN A 390 10.38 -42.64 -15.21
CA GLN A 390 10.14 -43.92 -14.52
C GLN A 390 11.37 -44.86 -14.57
N GLN A 391 12.19 -44.79 -15.62
CA GLN A 391 13.43 -45.56 -15.72
C GLN A 391 14.55 -45.02 -14.82
N LEU A 392 14.47 -43.75 -14.43
CA LEU A 392 15.48 -43.06 -13.60
C LEU A 392 15.18 -43.11 -12.09
N LEU A 393 13.96 -43.44 -11.69
CA LEU A 393 13.57 -43.65 -10.29
C LEU A 393 13.67 -45.16 -9.98
N PRO A 394 14.69 -45.64 -9.24
CA PRO A 394 14.69 -47.02 -8.79
C PRO A 394 13.56 -47.22 -7.77
N VAL A 395 12.94 -48.40 -7.84
CA VAL A 395 11.87 -48.90 -6.93
C VAL A 395 12.18 -48.63 -5.46
#